data_AF-A0A0D1DYI8-F1
#
_entry.id   AF-A0A0D1DYI8-F1
#
_cell.length_a   1.000
_cell.length_b   1.000
_cell.length_c   1.000
_cell.angle_alpha   90.00
_cell.angle_beta   90.00
_cell.angle_gamma   90.00
#
_symmetry.space_group_name_H-M   'P 1'
#
loop_
_entity.id
_entity.type
_entity.pdbx_description
1 polymer ?
#
loop_
_entity_poly.entity_id
_entity_poly.type
_entity_poly.pdbx_seq_one_letter_code
_entity_poly.pdbx_strand_id
1 'polypeptide(L)'
;MASTQSSGLQRRRGAGAASASAGPSKSANRIDDDDFLPSRASSPALGRAATPTNSSLKAGGIPISAYGSRSATGSVTTYDESIGHRVAYDPRDLNDEKEIGENPRLTLMEEILLLGLKDRQGYLSFWNDNISYTLRGCILIELALRRRIAITKDPMRKRFSLTERVVEVIDGKMTGEVLLDEALKMMKGSESMSVAQWVDLMSGETWNVMKIGYQLKQVRERLAKGLVDKGILRTEKRNFLLFDMATHPLNDTSCKDAVLRRVLALLTSNSPTVHANTFYKEDSSSSGRPVALRVTRALCLLCCSFSANVLENALNHLSYEARESAFQKADDILEEFANWPMAPGAGLAGGGVGGGSSGGVPTSISSNGPRVKANGGARIGEGSMLNERAYNEVGNVGASVQELGKALQKELEQEGDAFMFECIAAVLNVLSRMDSLL
;
A
#
# COMPACT_ATOMS: atom_id res chain seq x y z
N MET A 1 23.72 -51.21 -34.97
CA MET A 1 24.76 -51.42 -35.99
C MET A 1 24.31 -50.83 -37.31
N ALA A 2 25.22 -50.11 -37.99
CA ALA A 2 25.24 -49.66 -39.40
C ALA A 2 24.06 -48.79 -39.91
N SER A 3 24.19 -47.47 -40.15
CA SER A 3 25.08 -46.67 -41.03
C SER A 3 24.64 -46.61 -42.50
N THR A 4 24.29 -45.41 -42.97
CA THR A 4 24.49 -44.99 -44.38
C THR A 4 24.63 -43.46 -44.47
N GLN A 5 25.87 -43.01 -44.57
CA GLN A 5 26.29 -41.80 -45.29
C GLN A 5 27.13 -42.25 -46.50
N SER A 6 27.03 -41.53 -47.63
CA SER A 6 28.08 -41.19 -48.61
C SER A 6 27.43 -40.77 -49.93
N SER A 7 27.63 -39.52 -50.40
CA SER A 7 28.74 -39.00 -51.24
C SER A 7 28.42 -39.11 -52.74
N GLY A 8 28.20 -37.99 -53.45
CA GLY A 8 29.21 -37.29 -54.28
C GLY A 8 28.82 -37.43 -55.76
N LEU A 9 29.19 -36.62 -56.76
CA LEU A 9 30.16 -35.55 -56.97
C LEU A 9 29.93 -35.08 -58.43
N GLN A 10 29.95 -33.77 -58.75
CA GLN A 10 30.57 -33.34 -60.01
C GLN A 10 30.98 -31.86 -60.01
N ARG A 11 32.26 -31.65 -60.28
CA ARG A 11 33.00 -30.40 -60.41
C ARG A 11 32.87 -29.83 -61.82
N ARG A 12 32.96 -28.51 -61.97
CA ARG A 12 33.86 -27.91 -62.98
C ARG A 12 34.41 -26.55 -62.52
N ARG A 13 35.72 -26.40 -62.71
CA ARG A 13 36.58 -25.25 -62.39
C ARG A 13 36.53 -24.17 -63.48
N GLY A 14 36.85 -22.93 -63.11
CA GLY A 14 37.42 -21.89 -63.97
C GLY A 14 37.95 -20.74 -63.12
N ALA A 15 39.26 -20.49 -63.20
CA ALA A 15 40.03 -19.57 -62.35
C ALA A 15 40.23 -18.19 -62.99
N GLY A 16 40.61 -17.18 -62.18
CA GLY A 16 41.17 -15.92 -62.66
C GLY A 16 41.31 -14.86 -61.57
N ALA A 17 42.54 -14.60 -61.13
CA ALA A 17 42.92 -13.63 -60.11
C ALA A 17 43.12 -12.22 -60.70
N ALA A 18 42.89 -11.16 -59.90
CA ALA A 18 43.73 -9.95 -59.88
C ALA A 18 43.33 -8.98 -58.75
N SER A 19 44.37 -8.32 -58.23
CA SER A 19 44.42 -7.34 -57.14
C SER A 19 43.95 -5.94 -57.54
N ALA A 20 43.53 -5.15 -56.54
CA ALA A 20 43.94 -3.75 -56.30
C ALA A 20 42.82 -2.69 -56.17
N SER A 21 43.07 -1.83 -55.18
CA SER A 21 42.77 -0.39 -55.08
C SER A 21 41.53 0.06 -54.30
N ALA A 22 41.82 1.07 -53.48
CA ALA A 22 41.04 1.63 -52.40
C ALA A 22 40.20 2.85 -52.83
N GLY A 23 39.16 3.12 -52.03
CA GLY A 23 38.55 4.45 -51.83
C GLY A 23 37.13 4.61 -52.37
N PRO A 24 36.37 5.61 -51.89
CA PRO A 24 36.00 5.85 -50.49
C PRO A 24 34.46 5.98 -50.35
N SER A 25 33.88 5.70 -49.18
CA SER A 25 32.51 6.12 -48.87
C SER A 25 32.42 6.79 -47.50
N LYS A 26 31.72 7.92 -47.52
CA LYS A 26 31.59 8.95 -46.51
C LYS A 26 30.50 8.60 -45.48
N SER A 27 30.65 9.21 -44.29
CA SER A 27 29.61 9.77 -43.39
C SER A 27 28.61 8.81 -42.74
N ALA A 28 28.21 8.96 -41.47
CA ALA A 28 28.63 9.86 -40.40
C ALA A 28 28.02 9.39 -39.07
N ASN A 29 28.81 9.57 -38.01
CA ASN A 29 28.49 10.00 -36.66
C ASN A 29 27.49 9.22 -35.79
N ARG A 30 28.07 8.32 -34.98
CA ARG A 30 27.72 8.15 -33.56
C ARG A 30 28.30 9.33 -32.76
N ILE A 31 27.54 9.84 -31.81
CA ILE A 31 28.03 10.71 -30.73
C ILE A 31 27.59 10.04 -29.43
N ASP A 32 28.53 9.28 -28.86
CA ASP A 32 28.70 9.17 -27.41
C ASP A 32 29.73 10.25 -27.06
N ASP A 33 29.48 11.04 -26.01
CA ASP A 33 30.55 11.54 -25.15
C ASP A 33 29.96 11.97 -23.80
N ASP A 34 30.53 11.36 -22.78
CA ASP A 34 30.45 11.68 -21.37
C ASP A 34 30.93 13.11 -21.09
N ASP A 35 30.25 13.82 -20.19
CA ASP A 35 30.90 14.85 -19.38
C ASP A 35 30.17 15.03 -18.03
N PHE A 36 30.73 14.38 -17.01
CA PHE A 36 30.28 14.39 -15.63
C PHE A 36 31.12 15.44 -14.85
N LEU A 37 30.60 16.64 -14.65
CA LEU A 37 31.21 17.65 -13.78
C LEU A 37 30.56 17.65 -12.39
N PRO A 38 31.33 17.52 -11.28
CA PRO A 38 30.78 17.55 -9.93
C PRO A 38 30.65 19.01 -9.45
N SER A 39 29.41 19.48 -9.31
CA SER A 39 29.08 20.77 -8.70
C SER A 39 29.47 20.78 -7.21
N ARG A 40 30.62 21.42 -6.90
CA ARG A 40 31.01 21.80 -5.54
C ARG A 40 30.12 22.94 -5.04
N ALA A 41 29.20 22.63 -4.13
CA ALA A 41 28.52 23.63 -3.32
C ALA A 41 29.54 24.25 -2.34
N SER A 42 29.86 25.52 -2.54
CA SER A 42 30.69 26.30 -1.63
C SER A 42 29.78 26.95 -0.57
N SER A 43 30.05 26.70 0.71
CA SER A 43 29.41 27.36 1.84
C SER A 43 29.68 28.87 1.81
N PRO A 44 28.70 29.76 2.09
CA PRO A 44 29.01 31.15 2.36
C PRO A 44 29.50 31.31 3.80
N ALA A 45 30.68 31.92 3.94
CA ALA A 45 31.29 32.29 5.21
C ALA A 45 30.53 33.42 5.92
N LEU A 46 30.61 33.41 7.25
CA LEU A 46 30.20 34.47 8.17
C LEU A 46 30.90 35.80 7.85
N GLY A 47 30.12 36.83 7.56
CA GLY A 47 30.62 38.17 7.22
C GLY A 47 29.79 39.29 7.84
N ARG A 48 30.17 39.67 9.06
CA ARG A 48 30.27 41.04 9.59
C ARG A 48 29.07 41.99 9.44
N ALA A 49 28.51 42.35 10.59
CA ALA A 49 27.53 43.41 10.81
C ALA A 49 27.93 44.76 10.19
N ALA A 50 26.98 45.40 9.51
CA ALA A 50 27.03 46.81 9.13
C ALA A 50 25.75 47.50 9.62
N THR A 51 25.93 48.46 10.52
CA THR A 51 24.95 49.43 11.03
C THR A 51 24.34 50.27 9.89
N PRO A 52 23.04 50.61 9.92
CA PRO A 52 22.46 51.51 8.93
C PRO A 52 22.70 52.97 9.31
N THR A 53 23.37 53.72 8.44
CA THR A 53 23.44 55.18 8.48
C THR A 53 22.21 55.78 7.78
N ASN A 54 21.54 56.67 8.51
CA ASN A 54 20.45 57.52 8.05
C ASN A 54 20.90 58.44 6.90
N SER A 55 20.18 58.45 5.78
CA SER A 55 20.15 59.62 4.89
C SER A 55 18.77 59.78 4.28
N SER A 56 18.13 60.86 4.70
CA SER A 56 16.84 61.38 4.27
C SER A 56 16.82 61.80 2.81
N LEU A 57 15.88 61.27 2.03
CA LEU A 57 15.32 61.95 0.87
C LEU A 57 13.82 61.64 0.78
N LYS A 58 13.01 62.69 1.02
CA LYS A 58 11.57 62.74 0.73
C LYS A 58 11.37 62.90 -0.78
N ALA A 59 10.52 62.08 -1.39
CA ALA A 59 9.57 62.51 -2.43
C ALA A 59 8.62 61.36 -2.85
N GLY A 60 7.32 61.65 -2.90
CA GLY A 60 6.35 60.94 -3.74
C GLY A 60 5.61 59.78 -3.09
N GLY A 61 4.43 60.05 -2.53
CA GLY A 61 3.53 59.03 -1.98
C GLY A 61 2.78 58.23 -3.04
N ILE A 62 2.65 56.92 -2.78
CA ILE A 62 1.60 56.02 -3.27
C ILE A 62 1.30 55.06 -2.10
N PRO A 63 0.06 54.90 -1.61
CA PRO A 63 -0.24 53.94 -0.56
C PRO A 63 -0.23 52.53 -1.18
N ILE A 64 0.81 51.73 -0.91
CA ILE A 64 0.81 50.32 -1.27
C ILE A 64 -0.02 49.59 -0.22
N SER A 65 -1.24 49.24 -0.65
CA SER A 65 -2.17 48.32 -0.01
C SER A 65 -1.47 47.02 0.42
N ALA A 66 -1.82 46.56 1.62
CA ALA A 66 -1.34 45.35 2.28
C ALA A 66 -1.74 44.07 1.54
N TYR A 67 -1.05 43.75 0.45
CA TYR A 67 -1.14 42.45 -0.21
C TYR A 67 0.23 41.76 -0.18
N GLY A 68 0.25 40.60 0.48
CA GLY A 68 1.45 39.79 0.70
C GLY A 68 2.23 39.52 -0.59
N SER A 69 3.55 39.66 -0.51
CA SER A 69 4.45 39.37 -1.62
C SER A 69 4.65 37.86 -1.72
N ARG A 70 4.31 37.27 -2.88
CA ARG A 70 4.57 35.86 -3.20
C ARG A 70 5.98 35.73 -3.75
N SER A 71 6.81 34.89 -3.11
CA SER A 71 8.12 34.52 -3.66
C SER A 71 7.95 33.55 -4.83
N ALA A 72 8.91 33.55 -5.77
CA ALA A 72 8.99 32.59 -6.88
C ALA A 72 9.05 31.11 -6.41
N THR A 73 9.32 30.88 -5.13
CA THR A 73 9.34 29.56 -4.47
C THR A 73 8.02 29.18 -3.77
N GLY A 74 6.96 29.99 -3.90
CA GLY A 74 5.62 29.69 -3.35
C GLY A 74 5.40 30.10 -1.89
N SER A 75 6.43 30.52 -1.16
CA SER A 75 6.30 31.05 0.21
C SER A 75 5.59 32.41 0.22
N VAL A 76 4.65 32.56 1.15
CA VAL A 76 3.92 33.80 1.45
C VAL A 76 4.49 34.39 2.74
N THR A 77 4.77 35.68 2.71
CA THR A 77 5.22 36.41 3.90
C THR A 77 4.08 37.27 4.43
N THR A 78 3.71 37.09 5.69
CA THR A 78 2.78 37.97 6.40
C THR A 78 3.55 38.77 7.45
N TYR A 79 3.16 40.03 7.63
CA TYR A 79 3.74 40.92 8.63
C TYR A 79 2.77 41.02 9.81
N ASP A 80 3.19 40.53 10.97
CA ASP A 80 2.45 40.75 12.21
C ASP A 80 2.93 42.05 12.85
N GLU A 81 2.09 43.09 12.75
CA GLU A 81 2.35 44.42 13.32
C GLU A 81 2.54 44.41 14.84
N SER A 82 2.04 43.38 15.54
CA SER A 82 2.09 43.31 17.00
C SER A 82 3.41 42.74 17.55
N ILE A 83 4.11 41.91 16.77
CA ILE A 83 5.33 41.20 17.19
C ILE A 83 6.57 41.67 16.41
N GLY A 84 6.39 42.40 15.31
CA GLY A 84 7.50 42.94 14.51
C GLY A 84 8.34 41.87 13.81
N HIS A 85 7.91 40.61 13.82
CA HIS A 85 8.59 39.50 13.17
C HIS A 85 7.93 39.19 11.82
N ARG A 86 8.74 39.07 10.77
CA ARG A 86 8.27 38.53 9.48
C ARG A 86 8.22 37.02 9.61
N VAL A 87 7.04 36.42 9.44
CA VAL A 87 6.89 34.97 9.37
C VAL A 87 6.80 34.60 7.90
N ALA A 88 7.85 33.95 7.39
CA ALA A 88 7.79 33.31 6.09
C ALA A 88 7.07 31.98 6.28
N TYR A 89 5.98 31.80 5.55
CA TYR A 89 5.14 30.63 5.66
C TYR A 89 5.00 29.98 4.28
N ASP A 90 5.29 28.68 4.16
CA ASP A 90 4.98 27.94 2.93
C ASP A 90 3.52 27.50 3.01
N PRO A 91 2.63 27.90 2.10
CA PRO A 91 1.23 27.45 2.09
C PRO A 91 1.07 25.91 2.10
N ARG A 92 2.11 25.15 1.75
CA ARG A 92 2.17 23.68 1.90
C ARG A 92 2.41 23.20 3.33
N ASP A 93 2.98 24.04 4.19
CA ASP A 93 3.18 23.75 5.61
C ASP A 93 1.89 23.92 6.42
N LEU A 94 0.75 24.33 5.80
CA LEU A 94 -0.59 24.28 6.44
C LEU A 94 -1.05 22.83 6.49
N ASN A 95 -0.31 22.00 7.21
CA ASN A 95 -0.91 20.83 7.80
C ASN A 95 -2.12 21.34 8.60
N ASP A 96 -3.29 20.79 8.32
CA ASP A 96 -4.45 21.09 9.13
C ASP A 96 -4.08 20.66 10.54
N GLU A 97 -4.17 21.54 11.54
CA GLU A 97 -3.96 21.15 12.94
C GLU A 97 -4.84 19.95 13.34
N LYS A 98 -5.95 19.74 12.59
CA LYS A 98 -6.80 18.57 12.68
C LYS A 98 -6.12 17.28 12.18
N GLU A 99 -5.38 17.31 11.07
CA GLU A 99 -4.72 16.13 10.50
C GLU A 99 -3.39 15.79 11.21
N ILE A 100 -2.81 16.75 11.94
CA ILE A 100 -1.57 16.55 12.70
C ILE A 100 -1.83 15.55 13.84
N GLY A 101 -1.33 14.34 13.65
CA GLY A 101 -1.39 13.27 14.65
C GLY A 101 -2.55 12.30 14.49
N GLU A 102 -3.43 12.49 13.50
CA GLU A 102 -4.47 11.51 13.17
C GLU A 102 -3.91 10.31 12.40
N ASN A 103 -2.83 10.51 11.64
CA ASN A 103 -2.21 9.46 10.82
C ASN A 103 -0.98 8.86 11.52
N PRO A 104 -0.76 7.54 11.39
CA PRO A 104 0.45 6.89 11.90
C PRO A 104 1.69 7.40 11.18
N ARG A 105 2.86 7.22 11.82
CA ARG A 105 4.16 7.64 11.26
C ARG A 105 4.51 6.85 9.99
N LEU A 106 4.11 5.59 9.96
CA LEU A 106 4.29 4.71 8.82
C LEU A 106 3.00 4.60 8.03
N THR A 107 3.12 4.68 6.71
CA THR A 107 2.05 4.30 5.78
C THR A 107 1.86 2.78 5.79
N LEU A 108 0.67 2.32 5.41
CA LEU A 108 0.40 0.89 5.25
C LEU A 108 1.42 0.22 4.31
N MET A 109 1.81 0.88 3.22
CA MET A 109 2.83 0.37 2.29
C MET A 109 4.17 0.10 2.99
N GLU A 110 4.58 1.00 3.89
CA GLU A 110 5.83 0.87 4.64
C GLU A 110 5.76 -0.23 5.70
N GLU A 111 4.62 -0.39 6.38
CA GLU A 111 4.42 -1.50 7.33
C GLU A 111 4.51 -2.87 6.62
N ILE A 112 3.89 -3.01 5.44
CA ILE A 112 3.98 -4.20 4.60
C ILE A 112 5.42 -4.46 4.14
N LEU A 113 6.12 -3.41 3.71
CA LEU A 113 7.53 -3.53 3.33
C LEU A 113 8.39 -3.99 4.52
N LEU A 114 8.18 -3.44 5.71
CA LEU A 114 8.92 -3.82 6.92
C LEU A 114 8.70 -5.29 7.32
N LEU A 115 7.48 -5.83 7.16
CA LEU A 115 7.20 -7.25 7.40
C LEU A 115 7.99 -8.16 6.46
N GLY A 116 8.16 -7.77 5.19
CA GLY A 116 8.93 -8.53 4.20
C GLY A 116 10.46 -8.37 4.29
N LEU A 117 10.95 -7.34 4.99
CA LEU A 117 12.38 -7.01 5.06
C LEU A 117 13.14 -7.93 6.02
N LYS A 118 14.34 -8.35 5.61
CA LYS A 118 15.28 -9.02 6.52
C LYS A 118 16.09 -8.00 7.33
N ASP A 119 16.12 -8.19 8.64
CA ASP A 119 16.59 -7.18 9.60
C ASP A 119 18.04 -6.71 9.35
N ARG A 120 18.96 -7.67 9.18
CA ARG A 120 20.40 -7.38 9.01
C ARG A 120 20.80 -7.12 7.58
N GLN A 121 20.03 -7.63 6.62
CA GLN A 121 20.40 -7.58 5.21
C GLN A 121 19.82 -6.35 4.51
N GLY A 122 18.69 -5.83 4.98
CA GLY A 122 18.09 -4.63 4.41
C GLY A 122 17.51 -4.81 3.01
N TYR A 123 17.27 -6.06 2.61
CA TYR A 123 16.54 -6.41 1.40
C TYR A 123 15.38 -7.35 1.77
N LEU A 124 14.36 -7.35 0.91
CA LEU A 124 13.20 -8.21 1.06
C LEU A 124 13.58 -9.66 0.85
N SER A 125 13.00 -10.57 1.64
CA SER A 125 13.20 -12.01 1.44
C SER A 125 12.87 -12.42 0.00
N PHE A 126 11.82 -11.83 -0.58
CA PHE A 126 11.43 -11.99 -1.97
C PHE A 126 10.61 -10.74 -2.39
N TRP A 127 10.92 -10.15 -3.55
CA TRP A 127 10.05 -9.15 -4.19
C TRP A 127 9.42 -9.81 -5.40
N ASN A 128 8.10 -9.93 -5.38
CA ASN A 128 7.29 -10.59 -6.41
C ASN A 128 6.13 -9.70 -6.84
N ASP A 129 5.35 -10.20 -7.80
CA ASP A 129 4.21 -9.48 -8.32
C ASP A 129 3.10 -9.35 -7.26
N ASN A 130 2.97 -10.30 -6.32
CA ASN A 130 1.98 -10.22 -5.23
C ASN A 130 2.21 -9.03 -4.29
N ILE A 131 3.42 -8.86 -3.75
CA ILE A 131 3.73 -7.68 -2.91
C ILE A 131 3.66 -6.40 -3.75
N SER A 132 4.13 -6.44 -5.00
CA SER A 132 4.09 -5.31 -5.92
C SER A 132 2.65 -4.82 -6.13
N TYR A 133 1.73 -5.71 -6.49
CA TYR A 133 0.32 -5.41 -6.72
C TYR A 133 -0.40 -5.02 -5.43
N THR A 134 -0.15 -5.73 -4.33
CA THR A 134 -0.74 -5.42 -3.02
C THR A 134 -0.36 -4.02 -2.52
N LEU A 135 0.86 -3.56 -2.77
CA LEU A 135 1.28 -2.20 -2.40
C LEU A 135 0.47 -1.12 -3.14
N ARG A 136 -0.05 -1.39 -4.34
CA ARG A 136 -0.95 -0.45 -5.04
C ARG A 136 -2.34 -0.44 -4.42
N GLY A 137 -2.84 -1.60 -3.98
CA GLY A 137 -4.02 -1.67 -3.12
C GLY A 137 -3.83 -0.86 -1.83
N CYS A 138 -2.68 -1.03 -1.16
CA CYS A 138 -2.34 -0.28 0.05
C CYS A 138 -2.36 1.25 -0.18
N ILE A 139 -1.94 1.74 -1.35
CA ILE A 139 -2.00 3.17 -1.70
C ILE A 139 -3.46 3.66 -1.69
N LEU A 140 -4.39 2.93 -2.31
CA LEU A 140 -5.81 3.30 -2.30
C LEU A 140 -6.41 3.23 -0.89
N ILE A 141 -6.08 2.18 -0.13
CA ILE A 141 -6.53 2.05 1.27
C ILE A 141 -6.01 3.23 2.11
N GLU A 142 -4.74 3.58 1.98
CA GLU A 142 -4.13 4.68 2.74
C GLU A 142 -4.73 6.05 2.34
N LEU A 143 -4.99 6.28 1.05
CA LEU A 143 -5.71 7.48 0.58
C LEU A 143 -7.14 7.54 1.12
N ALA A 144 -7.83 6.40 1.19
CA ALA A 144 -9.16 6.32 1.77
C ALA A 144 -9.10 6.65 3.28
N LEU A 145 -8.21 6.00 4.04
CA LEU A 145 -8.01 6.25 5.47
C LEU A 145 -7.60 7.70 5.80
N ARG A 146 -6.93 8.38 4.87
CA ARG A 146 -6.60 9.81 4.93
C ARG A 146 -7.70 10.73 4.41
N ARG A 147 -8.89 10.19 4.12
CA ARG A 147 -10.09 10.88 3.62
C ARG A 147 -9.88 11.64 2.30
N ARG A 148 -8.93 11.19 1.47
CA ARG A 148 -8.65 11.78 0.16
C ARG A 148 -9.55 11.22 -0.94
N ILE A 149 -9.93 9.95 -0.83
CA ILE A 149 -10.77 9.26 -1.82
C ILE A 149 -11.91 8.50 -1.15
N ALA A 150 -12.99 8.28 -1.88
CA ALA A 150 -14.06 7.36 -1.52
C ALA A 150 -14.77 6.83 -2.77
N ILE A 151 -15.67 5.85 -2.58
CA ILE A 151 -16.58 5.43 -3.64
C ILE A 151 -17.58 6.53 -3.96
N THR A 152 -17.88 6.71 -5.25
CA THR A 152 -18.87 7.70 -5.71
C THR A 152 -20.22 7.52 -5.02
N LYS A 153 -20.84 8.64 -4.63
CA LYS A 153 -22.10 8.64 -3.86
C LYS A 153 -23.36 8.30 -4.66
N ASP A 154 -23.21 7.77 -5.87
CA ASP A 154 -24.29 7.37 -6.76
C ASP A 154 -24.99 6.08 -6.26
N PRO A 155 -26.32 6.09 -6.04
CA PRO A 155 -27.08 4.89 -5.72
C PRO A 155 -26.98 3.77 -6.77
N MET A 156 -26.77 4.11 -8.05
CA MET A 156 -26.66 3.13 -9.13
C MET A 156 -25.40 2.26 -9.04
N ARG A 157 -24.39 2.67 -8.27
CA ARG A 157 -23.16 1.89 -8.05
C ARG A 157 -23.43 0.47 -7.52
N LYS A 158 -24.54 0.29 -6.79
CA LYS A 158 -24.94 -1.01 -6.22
C LYS A 158 -25.28 -2.05 -7.28
N ARG A 159 -25.49 -1.64 -8.54
CA ARG A 159 -25.67 -2.55 -9.68
C ARG A 159 -24.37 -3.20 -10.13
N PHE A 160 -23.23 -2.61 -9.78
CA PHE A 160 -21.91 -3.14 -10.11
C PHE A 160 -21.35 -3.95 -8.95
N SER A 161 -20.50 -4.92 -9.28
CA SER A 161 -19.69 -5.63 -8.28
C SER A 161 -18.83 -4.64 -7.50
N LEU A 162 -18.43 -5.03 -6.30
CA LEU A 162 -17.72 -4.14 -5.38
C LEU A 162 -16.42 -3.56 -5.97
N THR A 163 -15.66 -4.38 -6.70
CA THR A 163 -14.39 -4.01 -7.36
C THR A 163 -14.58 -3.06 -8.55
N GLU A 164 -15.76 -3.08 -9.18
CA GLU A 164 -16.10 -2.26 -10.34
C GLU A 164 -16.73 -0.91 -9.96
N ARG A 165 -16.88 -0.64 -8.65
CA ARG A 165 -17.38 0.66 -8.19
C ARG A 165 -16.34 1.74 -8.42
N VAL A 166 -16.82 2.89 -8.88
CA VAL A 166 -16.01 4.05 -9.23
C VAL A 166 -15.50 4.74 -7.97
N VAL A 167 -14.23 5.12 -7.99
CA VAL A 167 -13.57 5.91 -6.94
C VAL A 167 -13.48 7.37 -7.36
N GLU A 168 -13.80 8.28 -6.45
CA GLU A 168 -13.66 9.72 -6.63
C GLU A 168 -12.70 10.33 -5.60
N VAL A 169 -12.02 11.40 -6.03
CA VAL A 169 -11.19 12.22 -5.14
C VAL A 169 -12.09 13.21 -4.41
N ILE A 170 -12.20 13.06 -3.09
CA ILE A 170 -12.96 13.97 -2.21
C ILE A 170 -12.11 15.19 -1.87
N ASP A 171 -10.83 14.96 -1.57
CA ASP A 171 -9.88 16.01 -1.21
C ASP A 171 -8.56 15.78 -1.93
N GLY A 172 -8.09 16.82 -2.62
CA GLY A 172 -6.85 16.81 -3.40
C GLY A 172 -5.64 17.39 -2.65
N LYS A 173 -5.75 17.62 -1.33
CA LYS A 173 -4.65 18.08 -0.50
C LYS A 173 -3.53 17.03 -0.45
N MET A 174 -2.29 17.48 -0.67
CA MET A 174 -1.13 16.61 -0.61
C MET A 174 -0.94 16.04 0.80
N THR A 175 -0.51 14.80 0.86
CA THR A 175 -0.31 14.01 2.08
C THR A 175 1.12 14.09 2.61
N GLY A 176 2.06 14.57 1.79
CA GLY A 176 3.50 14.58 2.10
C GLY A 176 4.21 13.27 1.77
N GLU A 177 3.46 12.22 1.41
CA GLU A 177 3.99 10.91 1.00
C GLU A 177 4.03 10.84 -0.52
N VAL A 178 5.23 10.70 -1.09
CA VAL A 178 5.46 10.89 -2.54
C VAL A 178 4.59 9.96 -3.41
N LEU A 179 4.39 8.71 -2.99
CA LEU A 179 3.58 7.74 -3.75
C LEU A 179 2.08 8.02 -3.66
N LEU A 180 1.60 8.45 -2.48
CA LEU A 180 0.20 8.83 -2.29
C LEU A 180 -0.11 10.09 -3.10
N ASP A 181 0.79 11.08 -3.08
CA ASP A 181 0.61 12.36 -3.79
C ASP A 181 0.65 12.20 -5.31
N GLU A 182 1.50 11.30 -5.82
CA GLU A 182 1.53 10.95 -7.23
C GLU A 182 0.25 10.25 -7.67
N ALA A 183 -0.21 9.25 -6.91
CA ALA A 183 -1.48 8.57 -7.18
C ALA A 183 -2.66 9.55 -7.11
N LEU A 184 -2.72 10.40 -6.07
CA LEU A 184 -3.79 11.38 -5.91
C LEU A 184 -3.83 12.40 -7.05
N LYS A 185 -2.66 12.88 -7.50
CA LYS A 185 -2.56 13.78 -8.65
C LYS A 185 -3.03 13.11 -9.94
N MET A 186 -2.67 11.84 -10.13
CA MET A 186 -3.11 11.04 -11.27
C MET A 186 -4.63 10.86 -11.24
N MET A 187 -5.19 10.43 -10.11
CA MET A 187 -6.64 10.26 -9.93
C MET A 187 -7.44 11.54 -10.19
N LYS A 188 -6.93 12.68 -9.74
CA LYS A 188 -7.59 13.98 -9.95
C LYS A 188 -7.58 14.45 -11.40
N GLY A 189 -6.58 14.05 -12.19
CA GLY A 189 -6.40 14.47 -13.58
C GLY A 189 -7.01 13.53 -14.62
N SER A 190 -7.60 12.42 -14.18
CA SER A 190 -8.06 11.33 -15.02
C SER A 190 -9.58 11.21 -15.04
N GLU A 191 -10.09 10.42 -15.98
CA GLU A 191 -11.50 10.02 -15.97
C GLU A 191 -11.81 9.14 -14.74
N SER A 192 -13.10 9.10 -14.39
CA SER A 192 -13.60 8.24 -13.33
C SER A 192 -13.37 6.77 -13.67
N MET A 193 -12.68 6.05 -12.79
CA MET A 193 -12.32 4.63 -12.97
C MET A 193 -12.67 3.81 -11.73
N SER A 194 -12.82 2.50 -11.92
CA SER A 194 -13.13 1.57 -10.83
C SER A 194 -11.93 1.30 -9.93
N VAL A 195 -12.20 0.74 -8.74
CA VAL A 195 -11.15 0.33 -7.80
C VAL A 195 -10.17 -0.64 -8.46
N ALA A 196 -10.69 -1.69 -9.10
CA ALA A 196 -9.87 -2.68 -9.80
C ALA A 196 -8.98 -2.03 -10.87
N GLN A 197 -9.57 -1.17 -11.71
CA GLN A 197 -8.83 -0.44 -12.74
C GLN A 197 -7.68 0.39 -12.16
N TRP A 198 -7.89 1.08 -11.04
CA TRP A 198 -6.82 1.86 -10.41
C TRP A 198 -5.67 0.98 -9.92
N VAL A 199 -5.96 -0.17 -9.31
CA VAL A 199 -4.91 -1.11 -8.87
C VAL A 199 -4.13 -1.68 -10.06
N ASP A 200 -4.82 -2.10 -11.12
CA ASP A 200 -4.20 -2.64 -12.34
C ASP A 200 -3.32 -1.60 -13.04
N LEU A 201 -3.85 -0.38 -13.21
CA LEU A 201 -3.14 0.72 -13.87
C LEU A 201 -1.88 1.14 -13.11
N MET A 202 -1.96 1.28 -11.80
CA MET A 202 -0.80 1.66 -10.98
C MET A 202 0.24 0.54 -10.88
N SER A 203 -0.18 -0.72 -11.07
CA SER A 203 0.70 -1.89 -11.09
C SER A 203 1.34 -2.09 -12.46
N GLY A 204 0.68 -1.65 -13.53
CA GLY A 204 1.11 -1.84 -14.91
C GLY A 204 0.56 -3.10 -15.56
N GLU A 205 -0.51 -3.69 -15.01
CA GLU A 205 -1.19 -4.90 -15.51
C GLU A 205 -2.12 -4.60 -16.70
N THR A 206 -2.22 -3.34 -17.12
CA THR A 206 -3.07 -2.94 -18.24
C THR A 206 -2.39 -3.17 -19.60
N TRP A 207 -3.18 -3.65 -20.57
CA TRP A 207 -2.78 -3.69 -21.97
C TRP A 207 -3.10 -2.39 -22.73
N ASN A 208 -3.71 -1.40 -22.08
CA ASN A 208 -4.07 -0.15 -22.73
C ASN A 208 -2.86 0.80 -22.84
N VAL A 209 -2.30 0.91 -24.04
CA VAL A 209 -1.13 1.76 -24.35
C VAL A 209 -1.37 3.23 -23.97
N MET A 210 -2.60 3.74 -24.10
CA MET A 210 -2.92 5.13 -23.73
C MET A 210 -2.86 5.37 -22.22
N LYS A 211 -2.93 4.30 -21.42
CA LYS A 211 -2.88 4.33 -19.96
C LYS A 211 -1.58 3.75 -19.38
N ILE A 212 -0.57 3.49 -20.20
CA ILE A 212 0.74 2.98 -19.74
C ILE A 212 1.46 3.96 -18.78
N GLY A 213 1.15 5.25 -18.89
CA GLY A 213 1.72 6.30 -18.03
C GLY A 213 1.21 6.29 -16.58
N TYR A 214 0.25 5.43 -16.25
CA TYR A 214 -0.36 5.35 -14.93
C TYR A 214 0.42 4.45 -13.96
N GLN A 215 1.37 3.67 -14.47
CA GLN A 215 2.16 2.77 -13.63
C GLN A 215 3.07 3.56 -12.68
N LEU A 216 2.96 3.27 -11.39
CA LEU A 216 3.88 3.80 -10.38
C LEU A 216 5.22 3.09 -10.48
N LYS A 217 6.28 3.86 -10.69
CA LYS A 217 7.65 3.34 -10.89
C LYS A 217 8.49 3.48 -9.63
N GLN A 218 9.47 2.58 -9.51
CA GLN A 218 10.47 2.60 -8.43
C GLN A 218 9.83 2.60 -7.03
N VAL A 219 8.72 1.87 -6.87
CA VAL A 219 7.92 1.86 -5.63
C VAL A 219 8.76 1.35 -4.46
N ARG A 220 9.51 0.26 -4.67
CA ARG A 220 10.38 -0.33 -3.66
C ARG A 220 11.44 0.65 -3.16
N GLU A 221 12.15 1.28 -4.10
CA GLU A 221 13.25 2.21 -3.82
C GLU A 221 12.74 3.46 -3.11
N ARG A 222 11.57 3.97 -3.52
CA ARG A 222 10.94 5.14 -2.91
C ARG A 222 10.42 4.86 -1.51
N LEU A 223 9.84 3.68 -1.26
CA LEU A 223 9.44 3.26 0.08
C LEU A 223 10.67 3.05 0.99
N ALA A 224 11.73 2.42 0.49
CA ALA A 224 12.98 2.27 1.22
C ALA A 224 13.58 3.64 1.58
N LYS A 225 13.57 4.58 0.63
CA LYS A 225 13.99 5.97 0.88
C LYS A 225 13.13 6.64 1.96
N GLY A 226 11.80 6.49 1.90
CA GLY A 226 10.89 7.01 2.93
C GLY A 226 11.22 6.48 4.33
N LEU A 227 11.48 5.17 4.44
CA LEU A 227 11.89 4.55 5.70
C LEU A 227 13.27 5.00 6.21
N VAL A 228 14.21 5.31 5.30
CA VAL A 228 15.52 5.93 5.65
C VAL A 228 15.34 7.35 6.14
N ASP A 229 14.55 8.16 5.42
CA ASP A 229 14.27 9.55 5.80
C ASP A 229 13.51 9.62 7.14
N LYS A 230 12.68 8.61 7.44
CA LYS A 230 12.04 8.39 8.75
C LYS A 230 12.99 7.78 9.79
N GLY A 231 14.24 7.44 9.47
CA GLY A 231 15.23 6.90 10.44
C GLY A 231 14.97 5.47 10.91
N ILE A 232 14.08 4.73 10.26
CA ILE A 232 13.78 3.32 10.56
C ILE A 232 14.82 2.41 9.90
N LEU A 233 15.22 2.74 8.68
CA LEU A 233 16.35 2.11 7.99
C LEU A 233 17.57 3.02 8.06
N ARG A 234 18.75 2.41 8.04
CA ARG A 234 20.01 3.14 7.81
C ARG A 234 20.56 2.77 6.45
N THR A 235 21.33 3.65 5.83
CA THR A 235 22.04 3.34 4.59
C THR A 235 23.41 2.80 4.91
N GLU A 236 23.68 1.56 4.47
CA GLU A 236 25.00 0.94 4.53
C GLU A 236 25.51 0.68 3.11
N LYS A 237 26.77 1.03 2.87
CA LYS A 237 27.47 0.67 1.65
C LYS A 237 28.10 -0.71 1.84
N ARG A 238 27.63 -1.72 1.07
CA ARG A 238 28.26 -3.04 1.02
C ARG A 238 29.14 -3.15 -0.20
N ASN A 239 30.41 -3.45 0.04
CA ASN A 239 31.39 -3.64 -1.03
C ASN A 239 31.33 -5.09 -1.49
N PHE A 240 31.01 -5.31 -2.76
CA PHE A 240 31.17 -6.59 -3.44
C PHE A 240 32.48 -6.56 -4.23
N LEU A 241 32.96 -7.73 -4.65
CA LEU A 241 34.25 -7.85 -5.36
C LEU A 241 34.36 -6.93 -6.60
N LEU A 242 33.23 -6.64 -7.27
CA LEU A 242 33.19 -5.92 -8.53
C LEU A 242 32.40 -4.60 -8.49
N PHE A 243 31.68 -4.32 -7.41
CA PHE A 243 30.85 -3.13 -7.29
C PHE A 243 30.44 -2.88 -5.84
N ASP A 244 30.00 -1.67 -5.55
CA ASP A 244 29.41 -1.35 -4.26
C ASP A 244 27.89 -1.26 -4.39
N MET A 245 27.17 -1.78 -3.39
CA MET A 245 25.72 -1.76 -3.34
C MET A 245 25.25 -1.03 -2.08
N ALA A 246 24.36 -0.07 -2.26
CA ALA A 246 23.62 0.51 -1.14
C ALA A 246 22.63 -0.53 -0.60
N THR A 247 22.69 -0.77 0.70
CA THR A 247 21.76 -1.63 1.44
C THR A 247 21.10 -0.85 2.57
N HIS A 248 19.90 -1.26 2.94
CA HIS A 248 19.07 -0.50 3.88
C HIS A 248 18.65 -1.37 5.07
N PRO A 249 19.57 -1.82 5.94
CA PRO A 249 19.22 -2.61 7.11
C PRO A 249 18.43 -1.80 8.16
N LEU A 250 17.70 -2.49 9.02
CA LEU A 250 16.94 -1.88 10.12
C LEU A 250 17.90 -1.19 11.09
N ASN A 251 17.65 0.09 11.35
CA ASN A 251 18.37 0.86 12.36
C ASN A 251 18.00 0.42 13.78
N ASP A 252 16.69 0.24 14.03
CA ASP A 252 16.12 -0.28 15.28
C ASP A 252 14.99 -1.26 14.95
N THR A 253 14.90 -2.36 15.72
CA THR A 253 13.85 -3.36 15.56
C THR A 253 12.53 -2.94 16.20
N SER A 254 12.53 -1.98 17.12
CA SER A 254 11.32 -1.59 17.89
C SER A 254 10.10 -1.27 17.01
N CYS A 255 10.34 -0.63 15.86
CA CYS A 255 9.29 -0.28 14.91
C CYS A 255 8.73 -1.53 14.21
N LYS A 256 9.60 -2.43 13.73
CA LYS A 256 9.17 -3.70 13.15
C LYS A 256 8.47 -4.59 14.19
N ASP A 257 8.97 -4.62 15.42
CA ASP A 257 8.36 -5.34 16.54
C ASP A 257 6.97 -4.78 16.89
N ALA A 258 6.73 -3.48 16.71
CA ALA A 258 5.41 -2.89 16.87
C ALA A 258 4.43 -3.34 15.76
N VAL A 259 4.88 -3.36 14.50
CA VAL A 259 4.10 -3.89 13.37
C VAL A 259 3.76 -5.37 13.58
N LEU A 260 4.75 -6.18 13.98
CA LEU A 260 4.56 -7.60 14.31
C LEU A 260 3.51 -7.79 15.42
N ARG A 261 3.60 -7.01 16.50
CA ARG A 261 2.63 -7.06 17.60
C ARG A 261 1.21 -6.71 17.17
N ARG A 262 1.01 -5.79 16.21
CA ARG A 262 -0.33 -5.48 15.66
C ARG A 262 -0.95 -6.69 14.98
N VAL A 263 -0.19 -7.34 14.09
CA VAL A 263 -0.61 -8.54 13.37
C VAL A 263 -0.91 -9.69 14.35
N LEU A 264 0.00 -9.95 15.28
CA LEU A 264 -0.15 -11.02 16.27
C LEU A 264 -1.30 -10.74 17.25
N ALA A 265 -1.58 -9.47 17.59
CA ALA A 265 -2.73 -9.15 18.44
C ALA A 265 -4.07 -9.58 17.81
N LEU A 266 -4.18 -9.56 16.48
CA LEU A 266 -5.37 -10.04 15.77
C LEU A 266 -5.39 -11.56 15.60
N LEU A 267 -4.24 -12.21 15.43
CA LEU A 267 -4.16 -13.63 15.11
C LEU A 267 -3.98 -14.55 16.31
N THR A 268 -3.24 -14.11 17.34
CA THR A 268 -2.75 -14.99 18.41
C THR A 268 -3.11 -14.52 19.82
N SER A 269 -3.96 -13.49 19.97
CA SER A 269 -4.43 -13.03 21.28
C SER A 269 -5.28 -14.11 21.98
N ASN A 270 -5.02 -14.38 23.26
CA ASN A 270 -5.88 -15.29 24.04
C ASN A 270 -7.28 -14.71 24.31
N SER A 271 -7.49 -13.42 24.04
CA SER A 271 -8.80 -12.79 24.11
C SER A 271 -9.40 -12.62 22.71
N PRO A 272 -10.67 -13.01 22.51
CA PRO A 272 -11.40 -12.73 21.26
C PRO A 272 -11.79 -11.26 21.13
N THR A 273 -11.68 -10.45 22.19
CA THR A 273 -12.07 -9.03 22.20
C THR A 273 -11.03 -8.17 21.49
N VAL A 274 -11.53 -7.14 20.77
CA VAL A 274 -10.67 -6.17 20.08
C VAL A 274 -10.68 -4.84 20.82
N HIS A 275 -9.51 -4.43 21.32
CA HIS A 275 -9.34 -3.15 22.00
C HIS A 275 -8.53 -2.20 21.11
N ALA A 276 -9.15 -1.12 20.64
CA ALA A 276 -8.51 -0.14 19.75
C ALA A 276 -7.20 0.45 20.31
N ASN A 277 -7.12 0.62 21.64
CA ASN A 277 -5.93 1.13 22.31
C ASN A 277 -4.72 0.17 22.26
N THR A 278 -4.91 -1.08 21.82
CA THR A 278 -3.82 -2.05 21.63
C THR A 278 -2.94 -1.70 20.42
N PHE A 279 -3.51 -1.03 19.41
CA PHE A 279 -2.85 -0.73 18.15
C PHE A 279 -2.27 0.70 18.14
N TYR A 280 -1.15 0.88 17.43
CA TYR A 280 -0.47 2.18 17.21
C TYR A 280 -0.20 2.97 18.51
N LYS A 281 0.22 2.28 19.59
CA LYS A 281 0.55 2.92 20.89
C LYS A 281 1.79 3.80 20.79
N GLU A 282 2.75 3.37 19.98
CA GLU A 282 4.01 4.05 19.75
C GLU A 282 3.84 5.36 18.96
N ASP A 283 2.80 5.43 18.13
CA ASP A 283 2.47 6.60 17.31
C ASP A 283 1.59 7.60 18.08
N SER A 284 1.77 7.70 19.40
CA SER A 284 1.16 8.76 20.19
C SER A 284 1.72 10.10 19.69
N SER A 285 0.89 10.82 18.94
CA SER A 285 1.29 12.06 18.26
C SER A 285 1.89 13.08 19.23
N SER A 286 2.78 13.93 18.72
CA SER A 286 3.23 15.13 19.45
C SER A 286 2.05 16.04 19.85
N SER A 287 0.89 15.90 19.20
CA SER A 287 -0.36 16.60 19.52
C SER A 287 -1.19 15.92 20.62
N GLY A 288 -0.75 14.77 21.16
CA GLY A 288 -1.42 14.03 22.24
C GLY A 288 -2.71 13.32 21.83
N ARG A 289 -3.07 13.36 20.54
CA ARG A 289 -4.25 12.67 20.00
C ARG A 289 -3.92 11.24 19.56
N PRO A 290 -4.87 10.30 19.75
CA PRO A 290 -4.74 8.95 19.23
C PRO A 290 -4.80 8.95 17.70
N VAL A 291 -4.02 8.06 17.07
CA VAL A 291 -4.19 7.71 15.64
C VAL A 291 -5.65 7.35 15.36
N ALA A 292 -6.22 7.84 14.26
CA ALA A 292 -7.59 7.56 13.84
C ALA A 292 -7.69 6.18 13.16
N LEU A 293 -8.87 5.56 13.29
CA LEU A 293 -9.21 4.28 12.63
C LEU A 293 -8.22 3.14 12.91
N ARG A 294 -7.76 3.01 14.16
CA ARG A 294 -6.68 2.09 14.56
C ARG A 294 -7.01 0.63 14.27
N VAL A 295 -8.25 0.23 14.51
CA VAL A 295 -8.69 -1.15 14.28
C VAL A 295 -8.78 -1.41 12.79
N THR A 296 -9.37 -0.49 12.03
CA THR A 296 -9.44 -0.57 10.56
C THR A 296 -8.04 -0.64 9.94
N ARG A 297 -7.09 0.17 10.42
CA ARG A 297 -5.68 0.14 9.99
C ARG A 297 -5.00 -1.19 10.30
N ALA A 298 -5.17 -1.71 11.51
CA ALA A 298 -4.61 -3.00 11.89
C ALA A 298 -5.21 -4.17 11.07
N LEU A 299 -6.51 -4.11 10.76
CA LEU A 299 -7.17 -5.05 9.86
C LEU A 299 -6.57 -4.99 8.45
N CYS A 300 -6.45 -3.78 7.88
CA CYS A 300 -5.87 -3.61 6.55
C CYS A 300 -4.42 -4.10 6.51
N LEU A 301 -3.63 -3.85 7.55
CA LEU A 301 -2.28 -4.40 7.70
C LEU A 301 -2.28 -5.93 7.66
N LEU A 302 -3.16 -6.58 8.42
CA LEU A 302 -3.28 -8.04 8.42
C LEU A 302 -3.64 -8.56 7.02
N CYS A 303 -4.75 -8.09 6.45
CA CYS A 303 -5.24 -8.52 5.14
C CYS A 303 -4.21 -8.29 4.03
N CYS A 304 -3.59 -7.10 3.98
CA CYS A 304 -2.58 -6.81 2.97
C CYS A 304 -1.30 -7.63 3.20
N SER A 305 -0.93 -7.93 4.45
CA SER A 305 0.25 -8.78 4.72
C SER A 305 0.04 -10.23 4.28
N PHE A 306 -1.21 -10.72 4.37
CA PHE A 306 -1.63 -12.01 3.85
C PHE A 306 -1.57 -12.02 2.31
N SER A 307 -2.26 -11.10 1.63
CA SER A 307 -2.26 -11.03 0.15
C SER A 307 -0.89 -10.76 -0.46
N ALA A 308 -0.01 -10.02 0.23
CA ALA A 308 1.36 -9.78 -0.21
C ALA A 308 2.31 -10.98 -0.02
N ASN A 309 1.84 -12.08 0.57
CA ASN A 309 2.66 -13.24 0.95
C ASN A 309 3.84 -12.89 1.87
N VAL A 310 3.65 -11.92 2.77
CA VAL A 310 4.67 -11.53 3.76
C VAL A 310 4.29 -11.84 5.21
N LEU A 311 3.05 -12.27 5.46
CA LEU A 311 2.54 -12.62 6.79
C LEU A 311 3.37 -13.73 7.45
N GLU A 312 3.87 -14.71 6.69
CA GLU A 312 4.67 -15.82 7.23
C GLU A 312 5.87 -15.33 8.06
N ASN A 313 6.49 -14.22 7.64
CA ASN A 313 7.63 -13.64 8.33
C ASN A 313 7.30 -13.24 9.78
N ALA A 314 6.04 -12.88 10.04
CA ALA A 314 5.55 -12.55 11.38
C ALA A 314 5.27 -13.79 12.24
N LEU A 315 4.96 -14.93 11.63
CA LEU A 315 4.51 -16.16 12.28
C LEU A 315 5.62 -17.20 12.48
N ASN A 316 6.85 -16.88 12.06
CA ASN A 316 8.00 -17.80 12.12
C ASN A 316 8.33 -18.33 13.52
N HIS A 317 8.01 -17.57 14.57
CA HIS A 317 8.25 -17.95 15.96
C HIS A 317 7.17 -18.87 16.55
N LEU A 318 6.05 -19.05 15.84
CA LEU A 318 4.95 -19.92 16.26
C LEU A 318 5.22 -21.38 15.88
N SER A 319 4.55 -22.30 16.59
CA SER A 319 4.52 -23.71 16.20
C SER A 319 3.83 -23.89 14.84
N TYR A 320 4.06 -25.03 14.19
CA TYR A 320 3.44 -25.35 12.90
C TYR A 320 1.90 -25.26 12.96
N GLU A 321 1.29 -25.86 13.97
CA GLU A 321 -0.17 -25.85 14.17
C GLU A 321 -0.72 -24.44 14.40
N ALA A 322 -0.05 -23.64 15.25
CA ALA A 322 -0.47 -22.27 15.51
C ALA A 322 -0.32 -21.37 14.27
N ARG A 323 0.68 -21.65 13.42
CA ARG A 323 0.87 -20.94 12.15
C ARG A 323 -0.24 -21.25 11.16
N GLU A 324 -0.60 -22.51 10.99
CA GLU A 324 -1.69 -22.94 10.10
C GLU A 324 -3.02 -22.32 10.53
N SER A 325 -3.32 -22.37 11.84
CA SER A 325 -4.51 -21.74 12.40
C SER A 325 -4.53 -20.23 12.19
N ALA A 326 -3.37 -19.56 12.34
CA ALA A 326 -3.25 -18.12 12.10
C ALA A 326 -3.45 -17.76 10.60
N PHE A 327 -2.99 -18.60 9.67
CA PHE A 327 -3.24 -18.41 8.24
C PHE A 327 -4.70 -18.58 7.89
N GLN A 328 -5.35 -19.66 8.35
CA GLN A 328 -6.78 -19.87 8.11
C GLN A 328 -7.59 -18.70 8.67
N LYS A 329 -7.24 -18.21 9.86
CA LYS A 329 -7.89 -17.05 10.45
C LYS A 329 -7.69 -15.76 9.64
N ALA A 330 -6.50 -15.54 9.09
CA ALA A 330 -6.25 -14.39 8.22
C ALA A 330 -7.08 -14.46 6.94
N ASP A 331 -7.23 -15.65 6.37
CA ASP A 331 -8.08 -15.93 5.21
C ASP A 331 -9.56 -15.67 5.52
N ASP A 332 -10.09 -16.24 6.61
CA ASP A 332 -11.47 -16.02 7.06
C ASP A 332 -11.77 -14.52 7.30
N ILE A 333 -10.82 -13.80 7.90
CA ILE A 333 -10.92 -12.34 8.10
C ILE A 333 -10.91 -11.62 6.75
N LEU A 334 -10.03 -11.97 5.82
CA LEU A 334 -10.00 -11.34 4.51
C LEU A 334 -11.30 -11.57 3.75
N GLU A 335 -11.81 -12.80 3.71
CA GLU A 335 -13.06 -13.15 3.03
C GLU A 335 -14.23 -12.32 3.56
N GLU A 336 -14.36 -12.21 4.87
CA GLU A 336 -15.48 -11.56 5.53
C GLU A 336 -15.44 -10.02 5.42
N PHE A 337 -14.25 -9.41 5.50
CA PHE A 337 -14.08 -7.95 5.44
C PHE A 337 -13.85 -7.42 4.01
N ALA A 338 -13.63 -8.30 3.04
CA ALA A 338 -13.64 -7.99 1.61
C ALA A 338 -15.06 -7.79 1.02
N ASN A 339 -16.11 -7.72 1.86
CA ASN A 339 -17.49 -7.51 1.43
C ASN A 339 -18.03 -6.14 1.89
N TRP A 340 -19.11 -5.67 1.25
CA TRP A 340 -19.80 -4.46 1.67
C TRP A 340 -21.31 -4.67 1.86
N PRO A 341 -21.89 -4.38 3.05
CA PRO A 341 -21.22 -3.94 4.29
C PRO A 341 -20.16 -4.94 4.79
N MET A 342 -19.12 -4.43 5.46
CA MET A 342 -18.07 -5.28 6.03
C MET A 342 -18.63 -6.21 7.11
N ALA A 343 -18.10 -7.43 7.18
CA ALA A 343 -18.53 -8.45 8.12
C ALA A 343 -20.03 -8.81 8.06
N PRO A 344 -20.55 -9.25 6.89
CA PRO A 344 -21.96 -9.61 6.74
C PRO A 344 -22.39 -10.79 7.63
N GLY A 345 -21.51 -11.77 7.86
CA GLY A 345 -21.71 -12.93 8.72
C GLY A 345 -21.67 -12.61 10.22
N ALA A 346 -21.17 -11.44 10.61
CA ALA A 346 -21.16 -11.00 12.02
C ALA A 346 -22.56 -10.64 12.57
N GLY A 347 -23.60 -10.64 11.74
CA GLY A 347 -24.97 -10.32 12.16
C GLY A 347 -25.17 -8.84 12.55
N LEU A 348 -24.21 -7.98 12.18
CA LEU A 348 -24.23 -6.54 12.45
C LEU A 348 -25.12 -5.77 11.48
N ALA A 349 -25.42 -6.36 10.31
CA ALA A 349 -26.39 -5.83 9.35
C ALA A 349 -27.82 -6.05 9.85
N GLY A 350 -28.23 -5.28 10.86
CA GLY A 350 -29.54 -5.38 11.50
C GLY A 350 -30.03 -4.04 12.05
N GLY A 351 -30.38 -3.10 11.17
CA GLY A 351 -30.94 -1.79 11.57
C GLY A 351 -31.45 -0.89 10.43
N GLY A 352 -32.57 -1.28 9.77
CA GLY A 352 -33.40 -0.46 8.85
C GLY A 352 -32.77 -0.17 7.47
N VAL A 353 -33.40 -0.35 6.31
CA VAL A 353 -34.78 -0.10 5.85
C VAL A 353 -35.09 -1.11 4.73
N GLY A 354 -36.33 -1.61 4.67
CA GLY A 354 -36.76 -2.68 3.77
C GLY A 354 -36.51 -2.45 2.27
N GLY A 355 -36.10 -3.52 1.62
CA GLY A 355 -36.15 -3.72 0.17
C GLY A 355 -36.31 -5.21 -0.09
N GLY A 356 -37.52 -5.62 -0.48
CA GLY A 356 -37.90 -7.02 -0.60
C GLY A 356 -37.00 -7.82 -1.53
N SER A 357 -36.46 -8.92 -1.02
CA SER A 357 -35.94 -10.01 -1.83
C SER A 357 -37.11 -10.76 -2.45
N SER A 358 -37.47 -10.33 -3.66
CA SER A 358 -38.26 -11.10 -4.61
C SER A 358 -37.60 -12.46 -4.84
N GLY A 359 -38.40 -13.52 -4.73
CA GLY A 359 -37.98 -14.89 -5.00
C GLY A 359 -37.35 -15.05 -6.39
N GLY A 360 -36.19 -15.69 -6.40
CA GLY A 360 -35.50 -16.18 -7.58
C GLY A 360 -35.22 -17.66 -7.39
N VAL A 361 -35.88 -18.47 -8.21
CA VAL A 361 -35.85 -19.92 -8.29
C VAL A 361 -34.41 -20.45 -8.52
N PRO A 362 -33.93 -21.49 -7.81
CA PRO A 362 -32.78 -22.26 -8.27
C PRO A 362 -33.26 -23.37 -9.22
N THR A 363 -33.01 -23.19 -10.52
CA THR A 363 -33.12 -24.26 -11.53
C THR A 363 -31.76 -24.87 -11.81
N SER A 364 -31.62 -26.16 -11.50
CA SER A 364 -30.90 -27.24 -12.23
C SER A 364 -30.31 -28.23 -11.21
N ILE A 365 -30.96 -29.37 -10.96
CA ILE A 365 -30.88 -30.67 -11.66
C ILE A 365 -29.63 -31.50 -11.32
N SER A 366 -29.93 -32.77 -10.97
CA SER A 366 -29.07 -33.94 -10.69
C SER A 366 -28.40 -33.98 -9.32
N SER A 367 -28.43 -35.07 -8.55
CA SER A 367 -29.00 -36.41 -8.74
C SER A 367 -28.82 -37.18 -7.42
N ASN A 368 -29.90 -37.65 -6.79
CA ASN A 368 -30.04 -39.04 -6.31
C ASN A 368 -31.30 -39.21 -5.46
N GLY A 369 -32.03 -40.27 -5.78
CA GLY A 369 -33.29 -40.66 -5.15
C GLY A 369 -33.18 -41.20 -3.71
N PRO A 370 -34.32 -41.56 -3.11
CA PRO A 370 -34.53 -41.44 -1.68
C PRO A 370 -34.31 -42.75 -0.91
N ARG A 371 -33.83 -42.67 0.33
CA ARG A 371 -33.88 -43.80 1.28
C ARG A 371 -34.35 -43.36 2.68
N VAL A 372 -35.66 -43.58 2.85
CA VAL A 372 -36.41 -44.08 4.01
C VAL A 372 -35.64 -44.26 5.34
N LYS A 373 -36.20 -43.65 6.41
CA LYS A 373 -35.96 -43.95 7.83
C LYS A 373 -36.36 -45.39 8.17
N ALA A 374 -35.48 -46.13 8.84
CA ALA A 374 -35.86 -47.29 9.65
C ALA A 374 -35.00 -47.37 10.91
N ASN A 375 -35.67 -47.75 12.00
CA ASN A 375 -35.22 -47.85 13.38
C ASN A 375 -34.33 -49.09 13.62
N GLY A 376 -33.44 -49.00 14.61
CA GLY A 376 -33.06 -50.12 15.48
C GLY A 376 -31.78 -50.90 15.13
N GLY A 377 -30.82 -50.90 16.07
CA GLY A 377 -29.70 -51.85 16.06
C GLY A 377 -28.56 -51.43 16.98
N ALA A 378 -28.61 -51.87 18.24
CA ALA A 378 -27.50 -51.76 19.19
C ALA A 378 -26.25 -52.46 18.65
N ARG A 379 -25.10 -51.78 18.66
CA ARG A 379 -23.77 -52.40 18.67
C ARG A 379 -22.86 -51.66 19.64
N ILE A 380 -22.43 -52.42 20.63
CA ILE A 380 -21.39 -52.12 21.61
C ILE A 380 -20.07 -52.03 20.84
N GLY A 381 -19.31 -50.95 21.07
CA GLY A 381 -18.02 -50.72 20.43
C GLY A 381 -17.30 -49.54 21.07
N GLU A 382 -16.52 -49.86 22.10
CA GLU A 382 -15.22 -49.26 22.42
C GLU A 382 -15.12 -47.74 22.64
N GLY A 383 -14.95 -47.37 23.90
CA GLY A 383 -14.76 -46.00 24.32
C GLY A 383 -13.44 -45.39 23.85
N SER A 384 -13.54 -44.15 23.41
CA SER A 384 -12.50 -43.14 23.59
C SER A 384 -13.17 -41.77 23.56
N MET A 385 -13.77 -41.37 24.68
CA MET A 385 -14.12 -39.96 24.91
C MET A 385 -12.85 -39.20 25.28
N LEU A 386 -11.94 -39.08 24.31
CA LEU A 386 -10.81 -38.17 24.39
C LEU A 386 -11.16 -36.89 23.65
N ASN A 387 -11.77 -35.99 24.42
CA ASN A 387 -11.55 -34.54 24.37
C ASN A 387 -11.83 -33.81 23.04
N GLU A 388 -13.10 -33.81 22.62
CA GLU A 388 -13.64 -32.87 21.61
C GLU A 388 -13.63 -31.40 22.10
N ARG A 389 -13.29 -31.16 23.38
CA ARG A 389 -13.05 -29.82 23.94
C ARG A 389 -11.64 -29.27 23.70
N ALA A 390 -10.63 -30.10 23.52
CA ALA A 390 -9.25 -29.61 23.31
C ALA A 390 -9.03 -29.02 21.91
N TYR A 391 -9.69 -29.55 20.88
CA TYR A 391 -9.61 -29.00 19.52
C TYR A 391 -10.31 -27.64 19.40
N ASN A 392 -11.31 -27.36 20.25
CA ASN A 392 -12.01 -26.08 20.27
C ASN A 392 -11.27 -24.98 21.06
N GLU A 393 -10.31 -25.32 21.92
CA GLU A 393 -9.49 -24.33 22.64
C GLU A 393 -8.34 -23.76 21.80
N VAL A 394 -7.82 -24.53 20.83
CA VAL A 394 -6.80 -24.05 19.88
C VAL A 394 -7.44 -23.19 18.77
N GLY A 395 -8.69 -23.48 18.39
CA GLY A 395 -9.40 -22.77 17.33
C GLY A 395 -9.93 -21.37 17.69
N ASN A 396 -9.79 -20.91 18.94
CA ASN A 396 -10.39 -19.67 19.42
C ASN A 396 -9.38 -18.59 19.81
N VAL A 397 -8.14 -18.72 19.33
CA VAL A 397 -7.08 -17.74 19.57
C VAL A 397 -7.16 -16.62 18.52
N GLY A 398 -6.93 -15.39 18.93
CA GLY A 398 -7.00 -14.17 18.13
C GLY A 398 -8.36 -13.47 18.22
N ALA A 399 -8.43 -12.26 17.66
CA ALA A 399 -9.65 -11.46 17.56
C ALA A 399 -10.79 -12.24 16.89
N SER A 400 -12.00 -12.19 17.44
CA SER A 400 -13.16 -12.77 16.74
C SER A 400 -13.62 -11.85 15.61
N VAL A 401 -14.07 -12.44 14.51
CA VAL A 401 -14.65 -11.71 13.37
C VAL A 401 -15.79 -10.79 13.82
N GLN A 402 -16.64 -11.27 14.73
CA GLN A 402 -17.77 -10.50 15.27
C GLN A 402 -17.32 -9.28 16.08
N GLU A 403 -16.35 -9.44 16.98
CA GLU A 403 -15.83 -8.32 17.79
C GLU A 403 -15.05 -7.32 16.94
N LEU A 404 -14.32 -7.81 15.94
CA LEU A 404 -13.65 -6.96 14.95
C LEU A 404 -14.68 -6.16 14.14
N GLY A 405 -15.76 -6.79 13.68
CA GLY A 405 -16.86 -6.12 12.98
C GLY A 405 -17.53 -5.05 13.83
N LYS A 406 -17.79 -5.33 15.12
CA LYS A 406 -18.33 -4.33 16.07
C LYS A 406 -17.38 -3.15 16.26
N ALA A 407 -16.08 -3.42 16.38
CA ALA A 407 -15.07 -2.39 16.54
C ALA A 407 -14.98 -1.48 15.29
N LEU A 408 -15.04 -2.06 14.10
CA LEU A 408 -15.08 -1.31 12.84
C LEU A 408 -16.37 -0.50 12.69
N GLN A 409 -17.53 -1.08 13.01
CA GLN A 409 -18.81 -0.37 12.98
C GLN A 409 -18.78 0.85 13.93
N LYS A 410 -18.17 0.69 15.11
CA LYS A 410 -17.95 1.80 16.03
C LYS A 410 -17.03 2.88 15.46
N GLU A 411 -15.92 2.51 14.81
CA GLU A 411 -15.04 3.48 14.14
C GLU A 411 -15.77 4.22 13.00
N LEU A 412 -16.59 3.50 12.23
CA LEU A 412 -17.42 4.05 11.17
C LEU A 412 -18.44 5.07 11.71
N GLU A 413 -19.14 4.74 12.79
CA GLU A 413 -20.14 5.62 13.41
C GLU A 413 -19.53 6.88 14.05
N GLN A 414 -18.30 6.79 14.57
CA GLN A 414 -17.65 7.90 15.27
C GLN A 414 -17.04 8.92 14.31
N GLU A 415 -16.26 8.46 13.32
CA GLU A 415 -15.38 9.34 12.53
C GLU A 415 -15.24 8.92 11.05
N GLY A 416 -16.00 7.90 10.62
CA GLY A 416 -15.87 7.29 9.29
C GLY A 416 -16.92 7.74 8.27
N ASP A 417 -16.51 7.86 7.01
CA ASP A 417 -17.45 7.93 5.87
C ASP A 417 -17.72 6.51 5.37
N ALA A 418 -18.99 6.12 5.25
CA ALA A 418 -19.40 4.81 4.73
C ALA A 418 -18.81 4.54 3.33
N PHE A 419 -18.69 5.56 2.49
CA PHE A 419 -18.14 5.42 1.13
C PHE A 419 -16.61 5.20 1.13
N MET A 420 -15.93 5.66 2.17
CA MET A 420 -14.50 5.41 2.40
C MET A 420 -14.28 3.96 2.84
N PHE A 421 -15.09 3.47 3.78
CA PHE A 421 -15.05 2.06 4.18
C PHE A 421 -15.44 1.12 3.02
N GLU A 422 -16.44 1.52 2.22
CA GLU A 422 -16.80 0.81 0.99
C GLU A 422 -15.61 0.72 0.01
N CYS A 423 -14.80 1.78 -0.11
CA CYS A 423 -13.58 1.78 -0.90
C CYS A 423 -12.54 0.79 -0.36
N ILE A 424 -12.34 0.78 0.97
CA ILE A 424 -11.40 -0.16 1.62
C ILE A 424 -11.84 -1.61 1.37
N ALA A 425 -13.12 -1.93 1.59
CA ALA A 425 -13.66 -3.26 1.32
C ALA A 425 -13.48 -3.67 -0.15
N ALA A 426 -13.67 -2.74 -1.08
CA ALA A 426 -13.45 -3.00 -2.50
C ALA A 426 -12.01 -3.31 -2.86
N VAL A 427 -11.05 -2.61 -2.26
CA VAL A 427 -9.63 -2.93 -2.45
C VAL A 427 -9.31 -4.30 -1.85
N LEU A 428 -9.80 -4.60 -0.64
CA LEU A 428 -9.61 -5.93 -0.04
C LEU A 428 -10.22 -7.04 -0.91
N ASN A 429 -11.34 -6.79 -1.59
CA ASN A 429 -11.93 -7.74 -2.55
C ASN A 429 -11.10 -7.95 -3.80
N VAL A 430 -10.40 -6.91 -4.29
CA VAL A 430 -9.41 -7.06 -5.36
C VAL A 430 -8.26 -7.95 -4.88
N LEU A 431 -7.75 -7.69 -3.66
CA LEU A 431 -6.61 -8.41 -3.09
C LEU A 431 -6.92 -9.87 -2.73
N SER A 432 -8.16 -10.19 -2.35
CA SER A 432 -8.58 -11.57 -2.05
C SER A 432 -8.69 -12.46 -3.28
N ARG A 433 -8.70 -11.88 -4.48
CA ARG A 433 -8.82 -12.61 -5.76
C ARG A 433 -7.49 -12.72 -6.52
N MET A 434 -6.38 -12.29 -5.90
CA MET A 434 -5.08 -12.29 -6.56
C MET A 434 -4.61 -13.68 -6.99
N ASP A 435 -4.97 -14.73 -6.25
CA ASP A 435 -4.65 -16.12 -6.62
C ASP A 435 -5.38 -16.59 -7.88
N SER A 436 -6.43 -15.87 -8.32
CA SER A 436 -7.12 -16.13 -9.60
C SER A 436 -6.50 -15.40 -10.79
N LEU A 437 -5.51 -14.53 -10.56
CA LEU A 437 -4.83 -13.73 -11.58
C LEU A 437 -3.49 -14.36 -12.05
N LEU A 438 -2.97 -15.34 -11.30
CA LEU A 438 -1.80 -16.16 -11.62
C LEU A 438 -2.23 -17.50 -12.23
#